data_AF-A0A957M7R9-F1
#
_entry.id   AF-A0A957M7R9-F1
#
_cell.length_a   1.000
_cell.length_b   1.000
_cell.length_c   1.000
_cell.angle_alpha   90.00
_cell.angle_beta   90.00
_cell.angle_gamma   90.00
#
_symmetry.space_group_name_H-M   'P 1'
#
loop_
_entity.id
_entity.type
_entity.pdbx_description
1 polymer ?
#
loop_
_entity_poly.entity_id
_entity_poly.type
_entity_poly.pdbx_seq_one_letter_code
_entity_poly.pdbx_strand_id
1 'polypeptide(L)'
;YVLWRLTGDLCTSYSVASWTGLLDRRTLRWDEAWLARLPLSSRQLPPLVDLAPRPATLRPEWQERWPALADARWLPAVGDGAAANVGSGAVSDGRVALTIGTTGAMRVVVPAALPAVPDGLWLYRVTANEGLLG
;
A
#
# COMPACT_ATOMS: atom_id res chain seq x y z
N TYR A 1 10.21 3.58 -4.12
CA TYR A 1 11.39 4.31 -4.64
C TYR A 1 11.83 5.43 -3.71
N VAL A 2 11.00 6.45 -3.47
CA VAL A 2 11.37 7.62 -2.65
C VAL A 2 11.88 7.23 -1.27
N LEU A 3 11.14 6.36 -0.55
CA LEU A 3 11.57 5.84 0.76
C LEU A 3 12.98 5.23 0.68
N TRP A 4 13.22 4.30 -0.26
CA TRP A 4 14.53 3.69 -0.48
C TRP A 4 15.65 4.70 -0.78
N ARG A 5 15.37 5.74 -1.58
CA ARG A 5 16.35 6.80 -1.87
C ARG A 5 16.68 7.63 -0.63
N LEU A 6 15.70 7.89 0.21
CA LEU A 6 15.84 8.72 1.41
C LEU A 6 16.47 7.97 2.58
N THR A 7 16.16 6.69 2.78
CA THR A 7 16.53 5.94 3.98
C THR A 7 17.38 4.70 3.72
N GLY A 8 17.50 4.28 2.46
CA GLY A 8 18.12 3.00 2.09
C GLY A 8 17.23 1.78 2.28
N ASP A 9 16.04 1.93 2.89
CA ASP A 9 15.12 0.83 3.12
C ASP A 9 14.30 0.50 1.86
N LEU A 10 14.59 -0.64 1.23
CA LEU A 10 13.85 -1.13 0.08
C LEU A 10 12.68 -1.98 0.56
N CYS A 11 11.47 -1.43 0.49
CA CYS A 11 10.24 -2.16 0.73
C CYS A 11 9.07 -1.57 -0.07
N THR A 12 7.96 -2.31 -0.14
CA THR A 12 6.66 -1.81 -0.58
C THR A 12 5.59 -2.27 0.38
N SER A 13 4.63 -1.40 0.70
CA SER A 13 3.51 -1.80 1.55
C SER A 13 2.56 -2.73 0.80
N TYR A 14 1.77 -3.52 1.52
CA TYR A 14 0.63 -4.23 0.94
C TYR A 14 -0.32 -3.28 0.21
N SER A 15 -0.52 -2.07 0.74
CA SER A 15 -1.41 -1.07 0.15
C SER A 15 -0.96 -0.61 -1.23
N VAL A 16 0.33 -0.38 -1.43
CA VAL A 16 0.87 -0.02 -2.76
C VAL A 16 0.98 -1.27 -3.65
N ALA A 17 1.38 -2.41 -3.09
CA ALA A 17 1.55 -3.64 -3.84
C ALA A 17 0.24 -4.18 -4.45
N SER A 18 -0.91 -3.98 -3.79
CA SER A 18 -2.20 -4.49 -4.27
C SER A 18 -2.65 -3.90 -5.60
N TRP A 19 -2.13 -2.74 -6.00
CA TRP A 19 -2.45 -2.09 -7.27
C TRP A 19 -1.66 -2.65 -8.45
N THR A 20 -0.61 -3.42 -8.19
CA THR A 20 0.25 -3.98 -9.24
C THR A 20 -0.39 -5.13 -10.00
N GLY A 21 -1.45 -5.73 -9.43
CA GLY A 21 -2.02 -6.99 -9.92
C GLY A 21 -1.15 -8.22 -9.63
N LEU A 22 0.00 -8.05 -8.95
CA LEU A 22 0.96 -9.13 -8.65
C LEU A 22 0.93 -9.57 -7.18
N LEU A 23 0.17 -8.89 -6.32
CA LEU A 23 0.01 -9.29 -4.92
C LEU A 23 -1.13 -10.30 -4.80
N ASP A 24 -0.85 -11.48 -4.24
CA ASP A 24 -1.91 -12.37 -3.77
C ASP A 24 -2.49 -11.83 -2.47
N ARG A 25 -3.72 -11.31 -2.55
CA ARG A 25 -4.44 -10.73 -1.39
C ARG A 25 -4.73 -11.73 -0.28
N ARG A 26 -4.68 -13.04 -0.53
CA ARG A 26 -4.97 -14.06 0.48
C ARG A 26 -3.71 -14.40 1.28
N THR A 27 -2.59 -14.56 0.59
CA THR A 27 -1.33 -14.98 1.21
C THR A 27 -0.41 -13.83 1.58
N LEU A 28 -0.68 -12.61 1.08
CA LEU A 28 0.18 -11.43 1.25
C LEU A 28 1.60 -11.64 0.69
N ARG A 29 1.69 -12.41 -0.39
CA ARG A 29 2.94 -12.69 -1.11
C ARG A 29 2.79 -12.24 -2.56
N TRP A 30 3.92 -12.07 -3.23
CA TRP A 30 3.89 -11.94 -4.68
C TRP A 30 3.33 -13.23 -5.30
N ASP A 31 2.40 -13.09 -6.23
CA ASP A 31 1.71 -14.19 -6.88
C ASP A 31 2.65 -14.90 -7.86
N GLU A 32 3.20 -16.02 -7.42
CA GLU A 32 4.17 -16.80 -8.20
C GLU A 32 3.56 -17.35 -9.50
N ALA A 33 2.25 -17.57 -9.56
CA ALA A 33 1.61 -18.03 -10.80
C ALA A 33 1.58 -16.92 -11.86
N TRP A 34 1.29 -15.68 -11.47
CA TRP A 34 1.40 -14.53 -12.37
C TRP A 34 2.84 -14.20 -12.72
N LEU A 35 3.76 -14.25 -11.76
CA LEU A 35 5.18 -14.00 -12.02
C LEU A 35 5.78 -15.00 -13.01
N ALA A 36 5.42 -16.29 -12.94
CA ALA A 36 5.89 -17.31 -13.88
C ALA A 36 5.46 -17.04 -15.35
N ARG A 37 4.47 -16.17 -15.58
CA ARG A 37 4.02 -15.75 -16.92
C ARG A 37 4.69 -14.48 -17.41
N LEU A 38 5.46 -13.81 -16.55
CA LEU A 38 6.19 -12.59 -16.83
C LEU A 38 7.70 -12.89 -16.81
N PRO A 39 8.53 -12.08 -17.47
CA PRO A 39 9.99 -12.18 -17.35
C PRO A 39 10.48 -11.58 -16.01
N LEU A 40 9.83 -11.96 -14.89
CA LEU A 40 10.06 -11.41 -13.55
C LEU A 40 10.07 -12.53 -12.52
N SER A 41 10.91 -12.37 -11.50
CA SER A 41 10.92 -13.20 -10.30
C SER A 41 10.60 -12.37 -9.06
N SER A 42 10.08 -13.01 -8.01
CA SER A 42 9.78 -12.34 -6.74
C SER A 42 11.02 -11.71 -6.09
N ARG A 43 12.24 -12.20 -6.41
CA ARG A 43 13.52 -11.62 -5.97
C ARG A 43 13.83 -10.26 -6.58
N GLN A 44 13.21 -9.93 -7.72
CA GLN A 44 13.36 -8.62 -8.37
C GLN A 44 12.33 -7.60 -7.84
N LEU A 45 11.41 -8.03 -6.98
CA LEU A 45 10.40 -7.17 -6.39
C LEU A 45 10.80 -6.78 -4.96
N PRO A 46 10.41 -5.58 -4.49
CA PRO A 46 10.70 -5.18 -3.13
C PRO A 46 10.03 -6.11 -2.11
N PRO A 47 10.65 -6.32 -0.93
CA PRO A 47 10.00 -6.96 0.20
C PRO A 47 8.65 -6.31 0.53
N LEU A 48 7.65 -7.16 0.74
CA LEU A 48 6.30 -6.76 1.14
C LEU A 48 6.24 -6.53 2.64
N VAL A 49 5.60 -5.44 3.06
CA VAL A 49 5.51 -5.03 4.47
C VAL A 49 4.13 -4.47 4.77
N ASP A 50 3.71 -4.51 6.04
CA ASP A 50 2.55 -3.74 6.50
C ASP A 50 2.96 -2.31 6.88
N LEU A 51 2.06 -1.52 7.46
CA LEU A 51 2.26 -0.10 7.77
C LEU A 51 3.01 0.20 9.09
N ALA A 52 3.80 -0.73 9.61
CA ALA A 52 4.58 -0.49 10.82
C ALA A 52 5.74 0.50 10.57
N PRO A 53 6.08 1.37 11.55
CA PRO A 53 7.26 2.23 11.46
C PRO A 53 8.52 1.42 11.16
N ARG A 54 9.36 1.98 10.29
CA ARG A 54 10.61 1.36 9.86
C ARG A 54 11.75 1.82 10.77
N PRO A 55 12.72 0.95 11.09
CA PRO A 55 13.91 1.35 11.86
C PRO A 55 14.89 2.21 11.05
N ALA A 56 14.48 2.71 9.88
CA ALA A 56 15.33 3.41 8.95
C ALA A 56 15.37 4.91 9.29
N THR A 57 16.56 5.49 9.25
CA THR A 57 16.78 6.94 9.34
C THR A 57 17.03 7.51 7.95
N LEU A 58 16.98 8.83 7.81
CA LEU A 58 17.50 9.48 6.59
C LEU A 58 18.96 9.10 6.35
N ARG A 59 19.39 9.01 5.09
CA ARG A 59 20.80 8.93 4.76
C ARG A 59 21.51 10.26 5.08
N PRO A 60 22.83 10.24 5.35
CA PRO A 60 23.56 11.44 5.79
C PRO A 60 23.34 12.68 4.92
N GLU A 61 23.34 12.51 3.59
CA GLU A 61 23.14 13.62 2.65
C GLU A 61 21.78 14.31 2.81
N TRP A 62 20.75 13.58 3.25
CA TRP A 62 19.41 14.10 3.48
C TRP A 62 19.24 14.64 4.90
N GLN A 63 19.98 14.12 5.88
CA GLN A 63 20.03 14.68 7.22
C GLN A 63 20.67 16.07 7.21
N GLU A 64 21.77 16.25 6.49
CA GLU A 64 22.42 17.56 6.33
C GLU A 64 21.50 18.57 5.62
N ARG A 65 20.80 18.12 4.58
CA ARG A 65 19.84 18.96 3.85
C ARG A 65 18.61 19.31 4.69
N TRP A 66 18.12 18.37 5.51
CA TRP A 66 16.90 18.50 6.30
C TRP A 66 17.09 18.03 7.75
N PRO A 67 17.78 18.82 8.60
CA PRO A 67 18.08 18.42 9.98
C PRO A 67 16.83 18.13 10.81
N ALA A 68 15.72 18.85 10.56
CA ALA A 68 14.46 18.65 11.25
C ALA A 68 13.82 17.26 11.02
N LEU A 69 14.27 16.51 10.01
CA LEU A 69 13.76 15.19 9.67
C LEU A 69 14.74 14.06 10.05
N ALA A 70 15.89 14.38 10.67
CA ALA A 70 16.91 13.38 10.98
C ALA A 70 16.37 12.25 11.87
N ASP A 71 15.56 12.59 12.87
CA ASP A 71 14.93 11.66 13.81
C ASP A 71 13.47 11.32 13.46
N ALA A 72 13.01 11.67 12.26
CA ALA A 72 11.65 11.40 11.85
C ALA A 72 11.39 9.88 11.76
N ARG A 73 10.17 9.46 12.14
CA ARG A 73 9.73 8.09 11.92
C ARG A 73 9.27 7.92 10.49
N TRP A 74 9.86 6.94 9.79
CA TRP A 74 9.51 6.62 8.42
C TRP A 74 8.51 5.47 8.37
N LEU A 75 7.44 5.65 7.59
CA LEU A 75 6.40 4.65 7.36
C LEU A 75 6.44 4.21 5.90
N PRO A 76 6.07 2.95 5.59
CA PRO A 76 5.83 2.52 4.22
C PRO A 76 4.75 3.38 3.56
N ALA A 77 4.90 3.62 2.25
CA ALA A 77 3.93 4.39 1.49
C ALA A 77 2.55 3.71 1.48
N VAL A 78 1.47 4.49 1.46
CA VAL A 78 0.09 4.01 1.31
C VAL A 78 -0.41 4.44 -0.06
N GLY A 79 -1.20 3.60 -0.74
CA GLY A 79 -1.80 3.97 -2.03
C GLY A 79 -2.73 5.17 -1.87
N ASP A 80 -2.80 6.05 -2.87
CA ASP A 80 -3.56 7.30 -2.81
C ASP A 80 -5.06 7.08 -2.53
N GLY A 81 -5.68 6.09 -3.16
CA GLY A 81 -7.08 5.73 -2.94
C GLY A 81 -7.35 5.27 -1.50
N ALA A 82 -6.41 4.51 -0.92
CA ALA A 82 -6.49 4.10 0.49
C ALA A 82 -6.27 5.29 1.43
N ALA A 83 -5.28 6.13 1.14
CA ALA A 83 -4.98 7.33 1.92
C ALA A 83 -6.15 8.33 1.90
N ALA A 84 -6.77 8.57 0.74
CA ALA A 84 -7.93 9.44 0.60
C ALA A 84 -9.16 8.90 1.35
N ASN A 85 -9.38 7.58 1.31
CA ASN A 85 -10.49 6.93 2.01
C ASN A 85 -10.32 7.00 3.54
N VAL A 86 -9.11 6.72 4.03
CA VAL A 86 -8.79 6.84 5.46
C VAL A 86 -8.83 8.31 5.90
N GLY A 87 -8.28 9.22 5.09
CA GLY A 87 -8.23 10.65 5.37
C GLY A 87 -9.62 11.33 5.43
N SER A 88 -10.63 10.75 4.77
CA SER A 88 -12.03 11.21 4.91
C SER A 88 -12.75 10.66 6.15
N GLY A 89 -12.07 9.84 6.95
CA GLY A 89 -12.64 9.20 8.14
C GLY A 89 -13.52 7.97 7.83
N ALA A 90 -13.48 7.47 6.59
CA ALA A 90 -14.12 6.21 6.19
C ALA A 90 -13.18 5.03 6.46
N VAL A 91 -12.96 4.71 7.73
CA VAL A 91 -11.98 3.69 8.17
C VAL A 91 -12.61 2.32 8.46
N SER A 92 -13.91 2.16 8.21
CA SER A 92 -14.65 0.92 8.42
C SER A 92 -15.79 0.77 7.40
N ASP A 93 -16.47 -0.37 7.44
CA ASP A 93 -17.56 -0.74 6.54
C ASP A 93 -18.84 0.08 6.78
N GLY A 94 -18.95 0.75 7.93
CA GLY A 94 -20.04 1.66 8.25
C GLY A 94 -19.98 3.01 7.51
N ARG A 95 -18.94 3.28 6.72
CA ARG A 95 -18.78 4.54 5.99
C ARG A 95 -18.22 4.31 4.58
N VAL A 96 -18.93 4.86 3.59
CA VAL A 96 -18.47 4.90 2.20
C VAL A 96 -17.84 6.26 1.93
N ALA A 97 -16.64 6.29 1.36
CA ALA A 97 -16.07 7.52 0.80
C ALA A 97 -16.49 7.67 -0.66
N LEU A 98 -17.13 8.80 -0.98
CA LEU A 98 -17.46 9.18 -2.34
C LEU A 98 -16.68 10.44 -2.70
N THR A 99 -15.84 10.35 -3.73
CA THR A 99 -15.14 11.49 -4.31
C THR A 99 -15.75 11.79 -5.67
N ILE A 100 -16.19 13.03 -5.88
CA ILE A 100 -16.76 13.50 -7.15
C ILE A 100 -15.90 14.66 -7.65
N GLY A 101 -15.26 14.47 -8.79
CA GLY A 101 -14.58 15.51 -9.56
C GLY A 101 -14.85 15.31 -11.05
N THR A 102 -13.86 15.57 -11.90
CA THR A 102 -13.94 15.20 -13.34
C THR A 102 -14.21 13.71 -13.53
N THR A 103 -13.71 12.88 -12.61
CA THR A 103 -14.04 11.46 -12.46
C THR A 103 -14.57 11.21 -11.05
N GLY A 104 -15.35 10.14 -10.89
CA GLY A 104 -15.86 9.71 -9.59
C GLY A 104 -15.13 8.47 -9.06
N ALA A 105 -15.11 8.31 -7.74
CA ALA A 105 -14.73 7.06 -7.10
C ALA A 105 -15.52 6.85 -5.81
N MET A 106 -16.00 5.62 -5.61
CA MET A 106 -16.69 5.19 -4.41
C MET A 106 -15.93 4.02 -3.80
N ARG A 107 -15.62 4.10 -2.51
CA ARG A 107 -14.79 3.09 -1.84
C ARG A 107 -15.23 2.88 -0.40
N VAL A 108 -15.00 1.68 0.12
CA VAL A 108 -15.31 1.32 1.50
C VAL A 108 -14.22 0.42 2.07
N VAL A 109 -13.86 0.65 3.34
CA VAL A 109 -12.92 -0.22 4.06
C VAL A 109 -13.71 -1.39 4.61
N VAL A 110 -13.23 -2.61 4.36
CA VAL A 110 -13.87 -3.87 4.75
C VAL A 110 -12.83 -4.82 5.32
N PRO A 111 -13.23 -5.88 6.04
CA PRO A 111 -12.30 -6.95 6.40
C PRO A 111 -11.58 -7.52 5.16
N ALA A 112 -10.27 -7.69 5.26
CA ALA A 112 -9.42 -8.27 4.22
C ALA A 112 -9.90 -9.65 3.73
N ALA A 113 -10.52 -10.41 4.63
CA ALA A 113 -10.97 -11.78 4.43
C ALA A 113 -12.34 -11.88 3.74
N LEU A 114 -12.56 -11.11 2.67
CA LEU A 114 -13.75 -11.27 1.83
C LEU A 114 -13.66 -12.57 1.01
N PRO A 115 -14.65 -13.48 1.09
CA PRO A 115 -14.64 -14.75 0.36
C PRO A 115 -14.57 -14.56 -1.17
N ALA A 116 -15.39 -13.64 -1.67
CA ALA A 116 -15.45 -13.24 -3.08
C ALA A 116 -15.47 -11.72 -3.18
N VAL A 117 -14.85 -11.19 -4.24
CA VAL A 117 -15.00 -9.79 -4.63
C VAL A 117 -16.14 -9.74 -5.65
N PRO A 118 -17.17 -8.91 -5.46
CA PRO A 118 -18.26 -8.80 -6.42
C PRO A 118 -17.77 -8.42 -7.82
N ASP A 119 -18.48 -8.89 -8.84
CA ASP A 119 -18.13 -8.61 -10.24
C ASP A 119 -18.12 -7.09 -10.51
N GLY A 120 -17.13 -6.63 -11.27
CA GLY A 120 -16.92 -5.21 -11.58
C GLY A 120 -16.25 -4.40 -10.48
N LEU A 121 -16.01 -4.99 -9.30
CA LEU A 121 -15.28 -4.35 -8.19
C LEU A 121 -13.87 -4.93 -8.03
N TRP A 122 -13.06 -4.26 -7.23
CA TRP A 122 -11.72 -4.70 -6.83
C TRP A 122 -11.53 -4.63 -5.32
N LEU A 123 -10.59 -5.40 -4.79
CA LEU A 123 -10.23 -5.38 -3.37
C LEU A 123 -8.72 -5.19 -3.19
N TYR A 124 -8.34 -3.94 -2.93
CA TYR A 124 -6.96 -3.58 -2.60
C TYR A 124 -6.71 -3.66 -1.11
N ARG A 125 -5.45 -3.59 -0.69
CA ARG A 125 -5.09 -3.61 0.73
C ARG A 125 -5.01 -2.18 1.28
N VAL A 126 -5.45 -2.02 2.53
CA VAL A 126 -5.08 -0.86 3.36
C VAL A 126 -3.98 -1.30 4.31
N THR A 127 -4.20 -2.41 5.03
CA THR A 127 -3.21 -3.11 5.88
C THR A 127 -3.22 -4.61 5.56
N ALA A 128 -2.60 -5.45 6.39
CA ALA A 128 -2.80 -6.90 6.31
C ALA A 128 -4.26 -7.34 6.56
N ASN A 129 -5.01 -6.61 7.41
CA ASN A 129 -6.33 -7.00 7.91
C ASN A 129 -7.48 -6.20 7.31
N GLU A 130 -7.22 -5.04 6.73
CA GLU A 130 -8.23 -4.23 6.04
C GLU A 130 -8.02 -4.23 4.53
N GLY A 131 -9.13 -4.40 3.81
CA GLY A 131 -9.22 -4.21 2.36
C GLY A 131 -9.96 -2.93 2.02
N LEU A 132 -9.63 -2.34 0.88
CA LEU A 132 -10.34 -1.24 0.25
C LEU A 132 -11.11 -1.81 -0.94
N LEU A 133 -12.43 -1.95 -0.76
CA LEU A 133 -13.33 -2.33 -1.83
C LEU A 133 -13.71 -1.08 -2.62
N GLY A 134 -13.62 -1.15 -3.94
CA GLY A 134 -13.99 -0.09 -4.86
C GLY A 134 -14.56 -0.64 -6.15
#